data_AF-A0A975XMD6-F1
#
_entry.id   AF-A0A975XMD6-F1
#
_cell.length_a   1.000
_cell.length_b   1.000
_cell.length_c   1.000
_cell.angle_alpha   90.00
_cell.angle_beta   90.00
_cell.angle_gamma   90.00
#
_symmetry.space_group_name_H-M   'P 1'
#
loop_
_entity.id
_entity.type
_entity.pdbx_description
1 polymer ?
#
loop_
_entity_poly.entity_id
_entity_poly.type
_entity_poly.pdbx_seq_one_letter_code
_entity_poly.pdbx_strand_id
1 'polypeptide(L)' 'MQTPDQNTEIFGSMAALAGLDLSPERALALAEAAAPIHALLRTLSSQDLGETPPASAFSAAWK' A
#
# COMPACT_ATOMS: atom_id res chain seq x y z
N MET A 1 -6.62 -16.67 0.32
CA MET A 1 -5.20 -16.51 0.76
C MET A 1 -4.35 -16.46 -0.50
N GLN A 2 -3.44 -15.49 -0.60
CA GLN A 2 -2.46 -15.45 -1.69
C GLN A 2 -1.30 -16.39 -1.36
N THR A 3 -0.70 -16.99 -2.38
CA THR A 3 0.49 -17.84 -2.21
C THR A 3 1.75 -16.99 -2.09
N PRO A 4 2.86 -17.51 -1.53
CA PRO A 4 4.15 -16.81 -1.48
C PRO A 4 4.64 -16.33 -2.84
N ASP A 5 4.42 -17.12 -3.90
CA ASP A 5 4.81 -16.78 -5.26
C ASP A 5 4.02 -15.57 -5.79
N GLN A 6 2.70 -15.55 -5.56
CA GLN A 6 1.84 -14.41 -5.91
C GLN A 6 2.20 -13.15 -5.14
N ASN A 7 2.56 -13.29 -3.86
CA ASN A 7 3.00 -12.16 -3.05
C ASN A 7 4.31 -11.58 -3.57
N THR A 8 5.27 -12.44 -3.91
CA THR A 8 6.57 -12.01 -4.44
C THR A 8 6.41 -11.22 -5.74
N GLU A 9 5.56 -11.69 -6.66
CA GLU A 9 5.28 -11.01 -7.93
C GLU A 9 4.60 -9.64 -7.75
N ILE A 10 3.58 -9.57 -6.90
CA ILE A 10 2.82 -8.34 -6.66
C ILE A 10 3.71 -7.29 -5.99
N PHE A 11 4.41 -7.66 -4.91
CA PHE A 11 5.24 -6.72 -4.18
C PHE A 11 6.52 -6.35 -4.94
N GLY A 12 7.06 -7.26 -5.76
CA GLY A 12 8.12 -6.94 -6.71
C GLY A 12 7.67 -5.90 -7.75
N SER A 13 6.47 -6.05 -8.31
CA SER A 13 5.90 -5.09 -9.27
C SER A 13 5.62 -3.73 -8.64
N MET A 14 5.09 -3.69 -7.41
CA MET A 14 4.86 -2.44 -6.67
C MET A 14 6.17 -1.72 -6.33
N ALA A 15 7.21 -2.47 -5.95
CA ALA A 15 8.53 -1.92 -5.71
C ALA A 15 9.14 -1.34 -6.99
N ALA A 16 9.02 -2.05 -8.12
CA ALA A 16 9.49 -1.55 -9.41
C ALA A 16 8.80 -0.23 -9.82
N LEU A 17 7.49 -0.10 -9.59
CA LEU A 17 6.75 1.16 -9.81
C LEU A 17 7.26 2.30 -8.92
N ALA A 18 7.75 2.00 -7.73
CA ALA A 18 8.39 2.97 -6.83
C ALA A 18 9.87 3.22 -7.17
N GLY A 19 10.40 2.61 -8.24
CA GLY A 19 11.82 2.70 -8.61
C GLY A 19 12.75 1.91 -7.69
N LEU A 20 12.22 0.94 -6.94
CA LEU A 20 12.97 0.07 -6.05
C LEU A 20 13.19 -1.29 -6.72
N ASP A 21 14.45 -1.69 -6.84
CA ASP A 21 14.81 -3.05 -7.22
C ASP A 21 14.92 -3.93 -5.97
N LEU A 22 14.13 -5.00 -5.91
CA LEU A 22 14.06 -5.91 -4.78
C LEU A 22 14.38 -7.33 -5.24
N SER A 23 15.25 -8.02 -4.50
CA SER A 23 15.38 -9.46 -4.65
C SER A 23 14.09 -10.17 -4.22
N PRO A 24 13.82 -11.39 -4.72
CA PRO A 24 12.63 -12.15 -4.35
C PRO A 24 12.45 -12.32 -2.83
N GLU A 25 13.54 -12.53 -2.08
CA GLU A 25 13.49 -12.68 -0.62
C GLU A 25 13.06 -11.37 0.07
N ARG A 26 13.47 -10.22 -0.47
CA ARG A 26 13.07 -8.90 0.06
C ARG A 26 11.64 -8.56 -0.32
N ALA A 27 11.18 -8.98 -1.50
CA ALA A 27 9.79 -8.83 -1.91
C ALA A 27 8.86 -9.67 -1.01
N LEU A 28 9.25 -10.89 -0.65
CA LEU A 28 8.51 -11.72 0.30
C LEU A 28 8.48 -11.10 1.70
N ALA A 29 9.63 -10.64 2.21
CA ALA A 29 9.69 -9.95 3.51
C ALA A 29 8.84 -8.67 3.53
N LEU A 30 8.82 -7.92 2.43
CA LEU A 30 7.95 -6.76 2.27
C LEU A 30 6.47 -7.15 2.30
N ALA A 31 6.09 -8.23 1.63
CA ALA A 31 4.72 -8.73 1.64
C ALA A 31 4.23 -9.09 3.05
N GLU A 32 5.09 -9.76 3.84
CA GLU A 32 4.80 -10.10 5.23
C GLU A 32 4.67 -8.86 6.11
N ALA A 33 5.58 -7.89 5.95
CA ALA A 33 5.54 -6.63 6.70
C ALA A 33 4.32 -5.76 6.33
N ALA A 34 3.85 -5.82 5.09
CA ALA A 34 2.70 -5.06 4.60
C ALA A 34 1.35 -5.69 4.98
N ALA A 35 1.30 -6.98 5.30
CA ALA A 35 0.08 -7.70 5.65
C ALA A 35 -0.79 -7.02 6.73
N PRO A 36 -0.26 -6.57 7.88
CA PRO A 36 -1.07 -5.88 8.89
C PRO A 36 -1.61 -4.53 8.39
N ILE A 37 -0.84 -3.78 7.60
CA ILE A 37 -1.28 -2.50 7.02
C ILE A 37 -2.43 -2.76 6.03
N HIS A 38 -2.28 -3.75 5.15
CA HIS A 38 -3.34 -4.13 4.21
C HIS A 38 -4.61 -4.60 4.93
N ALA A 39 -4.49 -5.30 6.06
CA ALA A 39 -5.64 -5.68 6.88
C ALA A 39 -6.35 -4.43 7.44
N LEU A 40 -5.60 -3.46 7.99
CA LEU A 40 -6.17 -2.19 8.48
C LEU A 40 -6.87 -1.40 7.37
N LEU A 41 -6.24 -1.27 6.21
CA LEU A 41 -6.83 -0.62 5.04
C LEU A 41 -8.11 -1.31 4.59
N ARG A 42 -8.16 -2.65 4.63
CA ARG A 42 -9.37 -3.41 4.31
C ARG A 42 -10.50 -3.11 5.30
N THR A 43 -10.20 -3.05 6.60
CA THR A 43 -11.18 -2.68 7.63
C THR A 43 -11.68 -1.25 7.44
N LEU A 44 -10.81 -0.30 7.09
CA LEU A 44 -11.21 1.07 6.79
C LEU A 44 -12.09 1.14 5.53
N SER A 45 -11.74 0.41 4.48
CA SER A 45 -12.49 0.38 3.22
C SER A 45 -13.89 -0.22 3.35
N SER A 46 -14.15 -0.98 4.42
CA SER A 46 -15.48 -1.54 4.68
C SER A 46 -16.39 -0.60 5.46
N GLN A 47 -15.90 0.57 5.86
CA GLN A 47 -16.71 1.59 6.54
C GLN A 47 -17.26 2.59 5.52
N ASP A 48 -18.46 3.09 5.77
CA ASP A 48 -18.96 4.27 5.07
C ASP A 48 -18.29 5.51 5.68
N LEU A 49 -17.34 6.08 4.94
CA LEU A 49 -16.58 7.26 5.35
C LEU A 49 -17.27 8.58 4.92
N GLY A 50 -18.41 8.50 4.22
CA GLY A 50 -19.10 9.63 3.61
C GLY A 50 -18.22 10.45 2.66
N GLU A 51 -18.60 11.70 2.43
CA GLU A 51 -17.70 12.70 1.84
C GLU A 51 -16.62 13.03 2.87
N THR A 52 -15.49 12.34 2.84
CA THR A 52 -14.36 12.70 3.72
C THR A 52 -13.57 13.84 3.06
N PRO A 53 -13.74 15.11 3.47
CA PRO A 53 -12.88 16.17 2.97
C PRO A 53 -11.42 15.84 3.35
N PRO A 54 -10.44 16.22 2.51
CA PRO A 54 -9.04 15.93 2.80
C PRO A 54 -8.63 16.63 4.11
N ALA A 55 -7.85 15.93 4.94
CA ALA A 55 -7.39 16.44 6.24
C ALA A 55 -6.62 17.76 6.14
N SER A 56 -6.07 18.05 4.95
CA SER A 56 -5.59 19.37 4.57
C SER A 56 -5.98 19.65 3.12
N ALA A 57 -6.51 20.85 2.86
CA ALA A 57 -6.73 21.34 1.50
C ALA A 57 -5.53 22.17 1.07
N PHE A 58 -5.04 21.93 -0.15
CA PHE A 58 -4.00 22.77 -0.73
C PHE A 58 -4.53 24.22 -0.86
N SER A 59 -3.85 25.17 -0.24
CA SER A 59 -4.08 26.60 -0.43
C SER A 59 -3.05 27.15 -1.39
N ALA A 60 -3.47 27.42 -2.64
CA ALA A 60 -2.62 28.08 -3.64
C ALA A 60 -2.33 29.56 -3.33
N ALA A 61 -2.90 30.10 -2.25
CA ALA A 61 -2.68 31.49 -1.87
C ALA A 61 -1.24 31.68 -1.39
N TRP A 62 -0.45 32.41 -2.17
CA TRP A 62 0.82 32.97 -1.73
C TRP A 62 0.53 33.98 -0.60
N LYS A 63 0.92 33.65 0.63
CA LYS A 63 1.07 34.62 1.73
C LYS A 63 2.55 34.92 1.92
#